data_AF-A0A5N6R3R6-F1
#
_entry.id   AF-A0A5N6R3R6-F1
#
_cell.length_a   1.000
_cell.length_b   1.000
_cell.length_c   1.000
_cell.angle_alpha   90.00
_cell.angle_beta   90.00
_cell.angle_gamma   90.00
#
_symmetry.space_group_name_H-M   'P 1'
#
loop_
_entity.id
_entity.type
_entity.pdbx_description
1 polymer ?
#
loop_
_entity_poly.entity_id
_entity_poly.type
_entity_poly.pdbx_seq_one_letter_code
_entity_poly.pdbx_strand_id
1 'polypeptide(L)'
;METEERANRLMHHLQNSTQFGLMAVSLGYYETLMSCSGSSTSSELNDGEKALAGISAGLVRMSIGYIGTLEQRWSQFEKALSRLQDSASFNNKY
;
A
#
# COMPACT_ATOMS: atom_id res chain seq x y z
N MET A 1 4.18 6.62 5.48
CA MET A 1 3.01 5.92 6.06
C MET A 1 3.38 5.58 7.49
N GLU A 2 2.89 6.31 8.47
CA GLU A 2 3.35 6.13 9.87
C GLU A 2 2.65 4.98 10.59
N THR A 3 1.45 4.59 10.15
CA THR A 3 0.64 3.54 10.80
C THR A 3 0.12 2.53 9.80
N GLU A 4 -0.20 1.34 10.29
CA GLU A 4 -0.81 0.26 9.51
C GLU A 4 -2.16 0.70 8.92
N GLU A 5 -2.98 1.44 9.66
CA GLU A 5 -4.27 1.93 9.18
C GLU A 5 -4.10 2.86 7.99
N ARG A 6 -3.08 3.73 8.01
CA ARG A 6 -2.79 4.61 6.86
C ARG A 6 -2.34 3.81 5.64
N ALA A 7 -1.53 2.77 5.84
CA ALA A 7 -1.09 1.86 4.78
C ALA A 7 -2.28 1.09 4.18
N ASN A 8 -3.13 0.51 5.02
CA ASN A 8 -4.34 -0.21 4.60
C ASN A 8 -5.33 0.70 3.87
N ARG A 9 -5.51 1.96 4.32
CA ARG A 9 -6.34 2.94 3.60
C ARG A 9 -5.81 3.26 2.20
N LEU A 10 -4.49 3.43 2.04
CA LEU A 10 -3.92 3.61 0.70
C LEU A 10 -4.17 2.39 -0.17
N MET A 11 -3.85 1.20 0.32
CA MET A 11 -4.02 -0.05 -0.43
C MET A 11 -5.48 -0.26 -0.83
N HIS A 12 -6.44 0.11 0.02
CA HIS A 12 -7.87 0.09 -0.29
C HIS A 12 -8.20 1.00 -1.49
N HIS A 13 -7.66 2.21 -1.57
CA HIS A 13 -7.87 3.08 -2.74
C HIS A 13 -7.16 2.57 -4.00
N LEU A 14 -5.93 2.06 -3.85
CA LEU A 14 -5.17 1.47 -4.95
C LEU A 14 -5.91 0.27 -5.56
N GLN A 15 -6.54 -0.58 -4.75
CA GLN A 15 -7.29 -1.73 -5.25
C GLN A 15 -8.71 -1.34 -5.71
N ASN A 16 -9.51 -0.77 -4.82
CA ASN A 16 -10.96 -0.68 -5.01
C ASN A 16 -11.42 0.62 -5.71
N SER A 17 -10.57 1.66 -5.79
CA SER A 17 -10.93 2.93 -6.44
C SER A 17 -10.26 3.14 -7.80
N THR A 18 -9.07 2.55 -8.00
CA THR A 18 -8.26 2.82 -9.20
C THR A 18 -7.77 1.58 -9.91
N GLN A 19 -7.90 0.39 -9.31
CA GLN A 19 -7.47 -0.90 -9.88
C GLN A 19 -5.99 -0.87 -10.29
N PHE A 20 -5.15 -0.23 -9.46
CA PHE A 20 -3.70 -0.17 -9.61
C PHE A 20 -3.06 -1.54 -9.37
N GLY A 21 -3.52 -2.25 -8.32
CA GLY A 21 -3.00 -3.54 -7.92
C GLY A 21 -3.87 -4.24 -6.89
N LEU A 22 -3.50 -5.47 -6.54
CA LEU A 22 -4.21 -6.35 -5.63
C LEU A 22 -3.51 -6.44 -4.28
N MET A 23 -4.27 -6.49 -3.19
CA MET A 23 -3.76 -6.80 -1.86
C MET A 23 -3.48 -8.30 -1.75
N ALA A 24 -2.20 -8.68 -1.73
CA ALA A 24 -1.77 -10.08 -1.65
C ALA A 24 -0.35 -10.19 -1.10
N VAL A 25 -0.06 -11.27 -0.37
CA VAL A 25 1.26 -11.54 0.26
C VAL A 25 2.30 -12.12 -0.71
N SER A 26 1.90 -12.46 -1.92
CA SER A 26 2.78 -13.03 -2.97
C SER A 26 3.56 -11.94 -3.74
N LEU A 27 4.42 -12.37 -4.64
CA LEU A 27 5.29 -11.55 -5.49
C LEU A 27 5.41 -12.18 -6.90
N GLY A 28 5.82 -11.40 -7.90
CA GLY A 28 6.19 -11.92 -9.23
C GLY A 28 5.03 -12.27 -10.17
N TYR A 29 3.83 -11.75 -9.89
CA TYR A 29 2.67 -11.90 -10.75
C TYR A 29 2.63 -10.84 -11.87
N TYR A 30 1.85 -11.09 -12.93
CA TYR A 30 1.74 -10.12 -14.04
C TYR A 30 0.94 -8.86 -13.65
N GLU A 31 0.10 -8.93 -12.62
CA GLU A 31 -0.52 -7.76 -11.97
C GLU A 31 0.31 -7.27 -10.79
N THR A 32 0.17 -5.98 -10.47
CA THR A 32 0.81 -5.40 -9.29
C THR A 32 0.20 -5.98 -8.01
N LEU A 33 1.04 -6.49 -7.11
CA LEU A 33 0.64 -6.99 -5.79
C LEU A 33 1.16 -6.07 -4.70
N MET A 34 0.37 -5.87 -3.65
CA MET A 34 0.66 -4.94 -2.55
C MET A 34 0.41 -5.62 -1.19
N SER A 35 1.26 -5.33 -0.20
CA SER A 35 1.09 -5.84 1.16
C SER A 35 1.64 -4.87 2.21
N CYS A 36 1.04 -4.85 3.40
CA CYS A 36 1.64 -4.19 4.58
C CYS A 36 2.67 -5.14 5.22
N SER A 37 3.95 -4.82 5.13
CA SER A 37 5.03 -5.75 5.49
C SER A 37 5.08 -6.05 6.99
N GLY A 38 4.80 -5.03 7.82
CA GLY A 38 4.85 -5.14 9.28
C GLY A 38 3.82 -6.11 9.88
N SER A 39 2.67 -6.28 9.24
CA SER A 39 1.59 -7.15 9.71
C SER A 39 1.41 -8.44 8.92
N SER A 40 2.08 -8.59 7.76
CA SER A 40 1.95 -9.79 6.91
C SER A 40 3.24 -10.60 6.85
N THR A 41 4.19 -10.20 6.00
CA THR A 41 5.38 -11.00 5.65
C THR A 41 6.47 -10.98 6.71
N SER A 42 6.35 -10.13 7.72
CA SER A 42 7.28 -10.04 8.83
C SER A 42 6.56 -10.13 10.18
N SER A 43 5.39 -10.78 10.20
CA SER A 43 4.60 -10.99 11.42
C SER A 43 5.33 -11.83 12.47
N GLU A 44 6.28 -12.66 12.06
CA GLU A 44 7.12 -13.49 12.93
C GLU A 44 8.20 -12.71 13.69
N LEU A 45 8.54 -11.50 13.25
CA LEU A 45 9.52 -10.65 13.92
C LEU A 45 8.87 -9.90 15.10
N ASN A 46 9.60 -9.80 16.21
CA ASN A 46 9.21 -8.91 17.30
C ASN A 46 9.44 -7.43 16.93
N ASP A 47 8.90 -6.50 17.73
CA ASP A 47 8.98 -5.06 17.42
C ASP A 47 10.42 -4.53 17.36
N GLY A 48 11.32 -5.09 18.19
CA GLY A 48 12.75 -4.76 18.17
C GLY A 48 13.43 -5.22 16.89
N GLU A 49 13.15 -6.44 16.44
CA GLU A 49 13.65 -7.00 15.18
C GLU A 49 13.11 -6.25 13.96
N LYS A 50 11.82 -5.88 13.96
CA LYS A 50 11.21 -5.04 12.92
C LYS A 50 11.88 -3.67 12.85
N ALA A 51 12.14 -3.03 13.99
CA ALA A 51 12.82 -1.76 14.04
C ALA A 51 14.26 -1.85 13.51
N LEU A 52 15.02 -2.88 13.91
CA LEU A 52 16.37 -3.13 13.41
C LEU A 52 16.40 -3.39 11.90
N ALA A 53 15.39 -4.07 11.36
CA ALA A 53 15.24 -4.33 9.93
C ALA A 53 14.65 -3.14 9.13
N GLY A 54 14.28 -2.04 9.79
CA GLY A 54 13.66 -0.87 9.15
C GLY A 54 12.22 -1.08 8.70
N ILE A 55 11.51 -2.07 9.26
CA ILE A 55 10.14 -2.42 8.92
C ILE A 55 9.18 -1.60 9.79
N SER A 56 8.82 -0.42 9.32
CA SER A 56 7.78 0.40 9.97
C SER A 56 6.39 -0.23 9.85
N ALA A 57 5.51 0.06 10.81
CA ALA A 57 4.12 -0.43 10.80
C ALA A 57 3.33 -0.02 9.55
N GLY A 58 3.66 1.12 8.93
CA GLY A 58 3.02 1.57 7.68
C GLY A 58 3.76 1.18 6.40
N LEU A 59 4.77 0.30 6.46
CA LEU A 59 5.56 -0.06 5.27
C LEU A 59 4.73 -0.86 4.26
N VAL A 60 4.40 -0.23 3.14
CA VAL A 60 3.76 -0.90 1.99
C VAL A 60 4.83 -1.44 1.05
N ARG A 61 4.80 -2.74 0.80
CA ARG A 61 5.61 -3.41 -0.22
C ARG A 61 4.76 -3.59 -1.48
N MET A 62 5.35 -3.32 -2.64
CA MET A 62 4.69 -3.50 -3.94
C MET A 62 5.56 -4.34 -4.87
N SER A 63 4.99 -5.41 -5.42
CA SER A 63 5.55 -6.16 -6.55
C SER A 63 4.90 -5.64 -7.82
N ILE A 64 5.62 -4.84 -8.61
CA ILE A 64 5.05 -4.21 -9.80
C ILE A 64 4.91 -5.25 -10.92
N GLY A 65 3.67 -5.44 -11.39
CA GLY A 65 3.37 -6.27 -12.54
C GLY A 65 3.62 -5.54 -13.86
N TYR A 66 3.56 -6.26 -14.99
CA TYR A 66 3.84 -5.73 -16.33
C TYR A 66 2.59 -5.55 -17.20
N ILE A 67 1.38 -5.69 -16.63
CA ILE A 67 0.14 -5.45 -17.35
C ILE A 67 -0.27 -3.97 -17.38
N GLY A 68 -0.73 -3.50 -18.54
CA GLY A 68 -1.07 -2.10 -18.78
C GLY A 68 0.17 -1.27 -19.15
N THR A 69 -0.03 0.02 -19.43
CA THR A 69 1.08 0.95 -19.71
C THR A 69 1.56 1.65 -18.45
N LEU A 70 2.79 2.16 -18.49
CA LEU A 70 3.36 2.95 -17.41
C LEU A 70 2.45 4.14 -17.03
N GLU A 71 1.95 4.86 -18.03
CA GLU A 71 1.11 6.04 -17.86
C GLU A 71 -0.22 5.69 -17.20
N GLN A 72 -0.80 4.55 -17.56
CA GLN A 72 -2.02 4.06 -16.93
C GLN A 72 -1.79 3.75 -15.46
N ARG A 73 -0.74 2.97 -15.14
CA ARG A 73 -0.40 2.61 -13.76
C ARG A 73 -0.07 3.85 -12.93
N TRP A 74 0.70 4.78 -13.49
CA TRP A 74 1.05 6.04 -12.84
C TRP A 74 -0.18 6.89 -12.53
N SER A 75 -1.06 7.07 -13.52
CA SER A 75 -2.31 7.83 -13.34
C SER A 75 -3.23 7.20 -12.28
N GLN A 76 -3.32 5.87 -12.24
CA GLN A 76 -4.09 5.16 -11.20
C GLN A 76 -3.50 5.40 -9.81
N PHE A 77 -2.17 5.32 -9.68
CA PHE A 77 -1.47 5.57 -8.43
C PHE A 77 -1.68 7.00 -7.92
N GLU A 78 -1.49 8.01 -8.78
CA GLU A 78 -1.71 9.42 -8.42
C GLU A 78 -3.16 9.68 -7.99
N LYS A 79 -4.14 9.14 -8.72
CA LYS A 79 -5.56 9.27 -8.37
C LYS A 79 -5.88 8.66 -7.01
N ALA A 80 -5.26 7.54 -6.66
CA ALA A 80 -5.44 6.92 -5.35
C ALA A 80 -4.84 7.80 -4.23
N LEU A 81 -3.67 8.41 -4.48
CA LEU A 81 -3.05 9.34 -3.54
C LEU A 81 -3.88 10.60 -3.31
N SER A 82 -4.42 11.22 -4.37
CA SER A 82 -5.30 12.38 -4.23
C SER A 82 -6.53 12.06 -3.38
N ARG A 83 -7.19 10.91 -3.62
CA ARG A 83 -8.35 10.49 -2.83
C ARG A 83 -8.04 10.25 -1.35
N LEU A 84 -6.85 9.75 -1.05
CA LEU A 84 -6.40 9.57 0.33
C LEU A 84 -6.24 10.92 1.05
N GLN A 85 -5.73 11.94 0.36
CA GLN A 85 -5.57 13.30 0.90
C GLN A 85 -6.93 13.99 1.11
N ASP A 86 -7.87 13.82 0.17
CA ASP A 86 -9.24 14.32 0.32
C ASP A 86 -9.91 13.69 1.55
N SER A 87 -9.82 12.37 1.69
CA SER A 87 -10.41 11.63 2.83
C SER A 87 -9.79 12.02 4.18
N ALA A 88 -8.50 12.35 4.20
CA ALA A 88 -7.83 12.85 5.41
C ALA A 88 -8.33 14.26 5.81
N SER A 89 -8.65 15.10 4.83
CA SER A 89 -9.14 16.47 5.05
C SER A 89 -10.57 16.50 5.62
N PHE A 90 -11.39 15.49 5.31
CA PHE A 90 -12.74 15.35 5.88
C PHE A 90 -12.75 14.86 7.33
N ASN A 91 -11.83 13.97 7.71
CA ASN A 91 -11.76 13.44 9.08
C ASN A 91 -11.18 14.42 10.10
N ASN A 92 -10.48 15.46 9.66
CA ASN A 92 -9.88 16.47 10.55
C ASN A 92 -10.82 17.64 10.89
N LYS A 93 -12.09 17.56 10.49
CA LYS A 93 -13.08 18.64 10.62
C LYS A 93 -14.14 18.41 11.69
N TYR A 94 -14.08 17.31 12.43
CA TYR A 94 -15.02 16.96 13.51
C TYR A 94 -14.28 16.36 14.70
#